data_AF-A0A428W9J6-F1
#
_entry.id   AF-A0A428W9J6-F1
#
_cell.length_a   1.000
_cell.length_b   1.000
_cell.length_c   1.000
_cell.angle_alpha   90.00
_cell.angle_beta   90.00
_cell.angle_gamma   90.00
#
_symmetry.space_group_name_H-M   'P 1'
#
loop_
_entity.id
_entity.type
_entity.pdbx_description
1 polymer ?
#
loop_
_entity_poly.entity_id
_entity_poly.type
_entity_poly.pdbx_seq_one_letter_code
_entity_poly.pdbx_strand_id
1 'polypeptide(L)'
;MPTTAPRQRASRHRQPYSRFFRELGPDQRQNELRHLKKLYDEDRLSIRQIAKLKTSSYGFMQGKLVEAGANIAGNRRPKPTASADVASQADDTVTTQRAGRGTRP
;
A
#
# COMPACT_ATOMS: atom_id res chain seq x y z
N MET A 1 -47.30 -29.50 11.10
CA MET A 1 -46.23 -29.79 10.13
C MET A 1 -45.21 -28.64 10.18
N PRO A 2 -44.01 -28.80 10.77
CA PRO A 2 -43.01 -27.73 10.76
C PRO A 2 -42.25 -27.70 9.42
N THR A 3 -42.35 -26.58 8.73
CA THR A 3 -41.71 -26.29 7.43
C THR A 3 -40.21 -26.10 7.61
N THR A 4 -39.40 -27.04 7.12
CA THR A 4 -37.94 -26.93 7.13
C THR A 4 -37.49 -26.11 5.92
N ALA A 5 -37.14 -24.84 6.14
CA ALA A 5 -36.52 -24.01 5.09
C ALA A 5 -35.17 -24.63 4.67
N PRO A 6 -34.83 -24.67 3.36
CA PRO A 6 -33.59 -25.25 2.90
C PRO A 6 -32.40 -24.43 3.41
N ARG A 7 -31.61 -25.10 4.27
CA ARG A 7 -30.27 -24.72 4.75
C ARG A 7 -29.44 -24.15 3.59
N GLN A 8 -28.99 -22.91 3.74
CA GLN A 8 -28.04 -22.26 2.83
C GLN A 8 -26.86 -23.20 2.59
N ARG A 9 -26.68 -23.60 1.32
CA ARG A 9 -25.56 -24.47 0.91
C ARG A 9 -24.24 -23.77 1.20
N ALA A 10 -23.32 -24.55 1.76
CA ALA A 10 -22.00 -24.18 2.22
C ALA A 10 -21.28 -23.17 1.30
N SER A 11 -20.72 -22.14 1.94
CA SER A 11 -19.76 -21.21 1.37
C SER A 11 -18.69 -22.00 0.64
N ARG A 12 -18.75 -22.01 -0.70
CA ARG A 12 -17.70 -22.58 -1.54
C ARG A 12 -16.41 -21.86 -1.17
N HIS A 13 -15.48 -22.60 -0.56
CA HIS A 13 -14.17 -22.15 -0.13
C HIS A 13 -13.33 -21.75 -1.36
N ARG A 14 -13.67 -20.61 -1.97
CA ARG A 14 -12.85 -19.95 -2.98
C ARG A 14 -11.55 -19.61 -2.27
N GLN A 15 -10.45 -20.21 -2.72
CA GLN A 15 -9.12 -19.84 -2.22
C GLN A 15 -9.00 -18.32 -2.34
N PRO A 16 -8.56 -17.62 -1.29
CA PRO A 16 -8.48 -16.17 -1.32
C PRO A 16 -7.51 -15.79 -2.44
N TYR A 17 -7.89 -14.83 -3.29
CA TYR A 17 -7.08 -14.42 -4.44
C TYR A 17 -5.69 -13.92 -4.04
N SER A 18 -5.52 -13.46 -2.80
CA SER A 18 -4.20 -13.13 -2.24
C SER A 18 -3.24 -14.33 -2.20
N ARG A 19 -3.75 -15.55 -2.02
CA ARG A 19 -2.94 -16.77 -2.05
C ARG A 19 -2.56 -17.14 -3.49
N PHE A 20 -3.55 -17.17 -4.38
CA PHE A 20 -3.34 -17.37 -5.82
C PHE A 20 -2.27 -16.41 -6.37
N PHE A 21 -2.39 -15.12 -6.07
CA PHE A 21 -1.46 -14.10 -6.55
C PHE A 21 -0.01 -14.30 -6.06
N ARG A 22 0.19 -14.91 -4.88
CA ARG A 22 1.52 -15.21 -4.35
C ARG A 22 2.16 -16.40 -5.04
N GLU A 23 1.34 -17.37 -5.44
CA GLU A 23 1.76 -18.58 -6.15
C GLU A 23 2.11 -18.31 -7.62
N LEU A 24 1.67 -17.16 -8.17
CA LEU A 24 2.07 -16.73 -9.51
C LEU A 24 3.59 -16.49 -9.61
N GLY A 25 4.17 -17.03 -10.67
CA GLY A 25 5.53 -16.70 -11.10
C GLY A 25 5.67 -15.21 -11.50
N PRO A 26 6.90 -14.71 -11.64
CA PRO A 26 7.17 -13.28 -11.84
C PRO A 26 6.47 -12.70 -13.08
N ASP A 27 6.49 -13.40 -14.22
CA ASP A 27 5.86 -12.93 -15.46
C ASP A 27 4.33 -12.93 -15.38
N GLN A 28 3.77 -13.99 -14.79
CA GLN A 28 2.33 -14.11 -14.56
C GLN A 28 1.83 -13.03 -13.59
N ARG A 29 2.65 -12.70 -12.58
CA ARG A 29 2.36 -11.63 -11.63
C ARG A 29 2.32 -10.27 -12.32
N GLN A 30 3.27 -9.97 -13.21
CA GLN A 30 3.24 -8.73 -14.00
C GLN A 30 2.01 -8.66 -14.92
N ASN A 31 1.65 -9.77 -15.57
CA ASN A 31 0.43 -9.85 -16.38
C ASN A 31 -0.83 -9.58 -15.54
N GLU A 32 -0.91 -10.16 -14.35
CA GLU A 32 -2.05 -9.95 -13.47
C GLU A 32 -2.09 -8.48 -12.97
N LEU A 33 -0.95 -7.87 -12.63
CA LEU A 33 -0.89 -6.44 -12.28
C LEU A 33 -1.36 -5.55 -13.42
N ARG A 34 -0.93 -5.81 -14.66
CA ARG A 34 -1.41 -5.10 -15.86
C ARG A 34 -2.93 -5.25 -16.03
N HIS A 35 -3.46 -6.45 -15.83
CA HIS A 35 -4.89 -6.71 -15.89
C HIS A 35 -5.66 -5.95 -14.79
N LEU A 36 -5.15 -5.92 -13.56
CA LEU A 36 -5.75 -5.14 -12.48
C LEU A 36 -5.76 -3.64 -12.78
N LYS A 37 -4.67 -3.10 -13.34
CA LYS A 37 -4.57 -1.71 -13.78
C LYS A 37 -5.61 -1.39 -14.84
N LYS A 38 -5.77 -2.26 -15.84
CA LYS A 38 -6.79 -2.13 -16.89
C LYS A 38 -8.21 -2.02 -16.31
N LEU A 39 -8.56 -2.92 -15.39
CA LEU A 39 -9.87 -2.90 -14.73
C LEU A 39 -10.15 -1.56 -14.01
N TYR A 40 -9.12 -0.93 -13.47
CA TYR A 40 -9.24 0.33 -12.73
C TYR A 40 -9.23 1.56 -13.66
N ASP A 41 -8.27 1.64 -14.57
CA ASP A 41 -8.06 2.82 -15.43
C ASP A 41 -9.00 2.85 -16.63
N GLU A 42 -9.17 1.71 -17.32
CA GLU A 42 -9.96 1.61 -18.55
C GLU A 42 -11.42 1.27 -18.24
N ASP A 43 -11.66 0.20 -17.49
CA ASP A 43 -13.02 -0.24 -17.16
C ASP A 43 -13.66 0.58 -16.03
N ARG A 44 -12.92 1.56 -15.49
CA ARG A 44 -13.37 2.49 -14.43
C ARG A 44 -13.95 1.82 -13.20
N LEU A 45 -13.54 0.58 -12.88
CA LEU A 45 -14.01 -0.11 -11.70
C LEU A 45 -13.35 0.46 -10.43
N SER A 46 -14.17 0.68 -9.41
CA SER A 46 -13.66 1.06 -8.09
C SER A 46 -12.88 -0.09 -7.45
N ILE A 47 -11.93 0.24 -6.56
CA ILE A 47 -11.15 -0.74 -5.79
C ILE A 47 -12.07 -1.74 -5.07
N ARG A 48 -13.22 -1.29 -4.55
CA ARG A 48 -14.21 -2.17 -3.90
C ARG A 48 -14.86 -3.16 -4.87
N GLN A 49 -15.18 -2.73 -6.09
CA GLN A 49 -15.74 -3.61 -7.11
C GLN A 49 -14.72 -4.66 -7.55
N ILE A 50 -13.47 -4.26 -7.80
CA ILE A 50 -12.40 -5.19 -8.19
C ILE A 50 -12.12 -6.20 -7.06
N ALA A 51 -12.09 -5.74 -5.80
CA ALA A 51 -11.93 -6.62 -4.64
C ALA A 51 -13.05 -7.66 -4.52
N LYS A 52 -14.31 -7.27 -4.76
CA LYS A 52 -15.43 -8.22 -4.82
C LYS A 52 -15.28 -9.21 -5.98
N LEU A 53 -14.94 -8.71 -7.18
CA LEU A 53 -14.75 -9.52 -8.38
C LEU A 53 -13.68 -10.60 -8.18
N LYS A 54 -12.54 -10.20 -7.62
CA LYS A 54 -11.40 -11.08 -7.36
C LYS A 54 -11.52 -11.83 -6.02
N THR A 55 -12.60 -11.65 -5.25
CA THR A 55 -12.76 -12.30 -3.93
C THR A 55 -11.54 -12.05 -3.02
N SER A 56 -11.14 -10.79 -2.89
CA SER A 56 -10.00 -10.32 -2.10
C SER A 56 -10.38 -9.15 -1.19
N SER A 57 -9.49 -8.79 -0.27
CA SER A 57 -9.71 -7.64 0.61
C SER A 57 -9.39 -6.32 -0.11
N TYR A 58 -10.08 -5.25 0.30
CA TYR A 58 -9.85 -3.91 -0.23
C TYR A 58 -8.38 -3.46 -0.11
N GLY A 59 -7.77 -3.65 1.07
CA GLY A 59 -6.39 -3.25 1.32
C GLY A 59 -5.38 -4.02 0.45
N PHE A 60 -5.64 -5.31 0.22
CA PHE A 60 -4.82 -6.10 -0.70
C PHE A 60 -4.92 -5.56 -2.14
N MET A 61 -6.13 -5.30 -2.63
CA MET A 61 -6.33 -4.74 -3.97
C MET A 61 -5.75 -3.35 -4.13
N GLN A 62 -5.92 -2.48 -3.13
CA GLN A 62 -5.31 -1.16 -3.13
C GLN A 62 -3.80 -1.25 -3.24
N GLY A 63 -3.17 -2.15 -2.47
CA GLY A 63 -1.73 -2.40 -2.55
C GLY A 63 -1.29 -2.86 -3.94
N LYS A 64 -2.04 -3.80 -4.55
CA LYS A 64 -1.72 -4.32 -5.90
C LYS A 64 -1.96 -3.31 -7.02
N LEU A 65 -2.97 -2.47 -6.91
CA LEU A 65 -3.17 -1.39 -7.88
C LEU A 65 -2.09 -0.31 -7.78
N VAL A 66 -1.59 -0.01 -6.57
CA VAL A 66 -0.41 0.86 -6.41
C VAL A 66 0.84 0.21 -7.00
N GLU A 67 1.07 -1.07 -6.74
CA GLU A 67 2.20 -1.83 -7.31
C GLU A 67 2.13 -1.88 -8.84
N ALA A 68 0.92 -1.94 -9.41
CA ALA A 68 0.70 -1.86 -10.85
C ALA A 68 0.86 -0.44 -11.43
N GLY A 69 1.08 0.59 -10.60
CA GLY A 69 1.16 1.98 -11.05
C GLY A 69 -0.18 2.58 -11.51
N ALA A 70 -1.31 2.07 -11.01
CA ALA A 70 -2.62 2.66 -11.27
C ALA A 70 -2.68 4.07 -10.64
N ASN A 71 -3.33 5.01 -11.33
CA ASN A 71 -3.48 6.38 -10.84
C ASN A 71 -4.60 6.45 -9.80
N ILE A 72 -4.37 5.81 -8.65
CA ILE A 72 -5.24 5.95 -7.49
C ILE A 72 -4.97 7.35 -6.97
N ALA A 73 -5.91 8.28 -7.22
CA ALA A 73 -5.94 9.59 -6.59
C ALA A 73 -5.88 9.39 -5.07
N GLY A 74 -4.67 9.35 -4.55
CA GLY A 74 -4.40 8.93 -3.21
C GLY A 74 -4.45 10.17 -2.34
N ASN A 75 -5.47 10.26 -1.49
CA ASN A 75 -5.41 10.97 -0.21
C ASN A 75 -4.36 10.32 0.72
N ARG A 76 -3.18 9.98 0.20
CA ARG A 76 -2.02 9.64 1.00
C ARG A 76 -1.60 10.94 1.64
N ARG A 77 -2.12 11.21 2.84
CA ARG A 77 -1.38 12.04 3.79
C ARG A 77 0.04 11.47 3.77
N PRO A 78 1.05 12.26 3.38
CA PRO A 78 2.42 11.78 3.42
C PRO A 78 2.64 11.28 4.84
N LYS A 79 2.99 10.00 4.95
CA LYS A 79 3.47 9.44 6.22
C LYS A 79 4.67 10.33 6.56
N PRO A 80 4.67 11.07 7.69
CA PRO A 80 5.85 11.84 8.04
C PRO A 80 6.99 10.84 8.06
N THR A 81 7.96 11.05 7.16
CA THR A 81 9.23 10.34 7.19
C THR A 81 9.80 10.65 8.56
N ALA A 82 9.76 9.65 9.45
CA ALA A 82 10.48 9.72 10.70
C ALA A 82 11.92 10.09 10.33
N SER A 83 12.37 11.21 10.89
CA SER A 83 13.68 11.80 10.67
C SER A 83 14.73 10.70 10.62
N ALA A 84 15.28 10.46 9.43
CA ALA A 84 16.59 9.84 9.35
C ALA A 84 17.52 10.85 10.01
N ASP A 85 17.91 10.51 11.23
CA ASP A 85 19.04 11.05 11.95
C ASP A 85 20.22 11.10 10.96
N VAL A 86 20.47 12.27 10.38
CA VAL A 86 21.66 12.51 9.56
C VAL A 86 22.81 12.66 10.55
N ALA A 87 23.24 11.52 11.09
CA ALA A 87 24.50 11.41 11.76
C ALA A 87 25.60 11.38 10.70
N SER A 88 26.52 12.33 10.90
CA SER A 88 27.90 12.33 10.46
C SER A 88 28.28 13.03 9.15
N GLN A 89 29.23 13.95 9.37
CA GLN A 89 30.20 14.56 8.47
C GLN A 89 29.73 15.78 7.68
N ALA A 90 29.96 16.93 8.31
CA ALA A 90 30.77 17.97 7.67
C ALA A 90 31.89 18.35 8.66
N ASP A 91 33.11 18.02 8.25
CA ASP A 91 34.34 18.64 8.73
C ASP A 91 34.41 20.09 8.18
N ASP A 92 35.43 20.82 8.63
CA ASP A 92 35.85 22.16 8.22
C ASP A 92 35.28 23.39 8.96
N THR A 93 36.03 23.77 10.00
CA THR A 93 36.78 25.04 10.07
C THR A 93 36.01 26.36 9.90
N VAL A 94 35.77 27.12 11.00
CA VAL A 94 36.02 28.58 11.08
C VAL A 94 36.29 29.01 12.53
N THR A 95 37.53 29.43 12.78
CA THR A 95 37.97 30.30 13.87
C THR A 95 37.09 31.55 13.99
N THR A 96 36.54 31.85 15.17
CA THR A 96 36.22 33.23 15.55
C THR A 96 36.53 33.43 17.03
N GLN A 97 37.68 34.08 17.25
CA GLN A 97 38.01 34.71 18.52
C GLN A 97 36.99 35.82 18.82
N ARG A 98 36.41 35.84 20.02
CA ARG A 98 35.91 37.09 20.58
C ARG A 98 36.10 37.10 22.09
N ALA A 99 37.17 37.80 22.47
CA ALA A 99 37.39 38.34 23.80
C ALA A 99 36.17 39.15 24.28
N GLY A 100 35.87 39.09 25.58
CA GLY A 100 35.08 40.14 26.21
C GLY A 100 34.22 39.74 27.40
N ARG A 101 34.78 39.96 28.60
CA ARG A 101 34.18 40.86 29.61
C ARG A 101 32.88 40.39 30.31
N GLY A 102 33.09 39.60 31.36
CA GLY A 102 32.76 39.96 32.75
C GLY A 102 31.31 40.09 33.21
N THR A 103 31.00 39.41 34.32
CA THR A 103 30.15 39.95 35.41
C THR A 103 30.41 39.24 36.74
N ARG A 104 30.69 40.05 37.76
CA ARG A 104 30.65 39.84 39.24
C ARG A 104 29.30 39.26 39.72
N PRO A 105 29.11 38.79 40.97
CA PRO A 105 29.79 39.14 42.23
C PRO A 105 30.63 38.02 42.89
#